data_AF-A0A1M3B8P1-F1
#
_entry.id   AF-A0A1M3B8P1-F1
#
_cell.length_a   1.000
_cell.length_b   1.000
_cell.length_c   1.000
_cell.angle_alpha   90.00
_cell.angle_beta   90.00
_cell.angle_gamma   90.00
#
_symmetry.space_group_name_H-M   'P 1'
#
loop_
_entity.id
_entity.type
_entity.pdbx_description
1 polymer ?
#
loop_
_entity_poly.entity_id
_entity_poly.type
_entity_poly.pdbx_seq_one_letter_code
_entity_poly.pdbx_strand_id
1 'polypeptide(L)'
;MGLFFALILSGFILYFPNSGSVVSNPLFKVGIIIFSIFAYFFHYFTNVYAWNNIQNVERATNAEILDVFTKKSLKKPITWFLTFFLFFTLFVSLYADQLPFRSNSWLLSLWIIFTGLILDSFQIYLKQIYKYSSIHEVINSQVNRLNLANDSSIDQDCRNVIDTVTSIAMKGLYVNNFLIVQEALEQFTLISKKYLPFAFKNKEKYHSSETGYTIYYLLDRLELLNNLAIQKNLSTICSSIISTTGKIILECSKTVFSSTPLAINTLGKITLKGQSHNIPDIGLKGSLTLLEIAKILIFDHDLHNKEIKEIFIALSNNLEEITKEIFKKNKSIDFTILMSPLQELKILLSHDNLQKHQDIIAILQNLDRIFAEFTSLELVMKTIPPIPKLNT
;
A
#
# COMPACT_ATOMS: atom_id res chain seq x y z
N MET A 1 -4.04 27.46 14.37
CA MET A 1 -3.17 27.99 15.46
C MET A 1 -2.84 29.46 15.24
N GLY A 2 -2.68 29.91 13.99
CA GLY A 2 -2.40 31.31 13.66
C GLY A 2 -3.50 32.26 14.12
N LEU A 3 -4.79 31.91 13.96
CA LEU A 3 -5.91 32.75 14.41
C LEU A 3 -5.91 32.95 15.94
N PHE A 4 -5.59 31.89 16.69
CA PHE A 4 -5.57 31.95 18.16
C PHE A 4 -4.53 32.95 18.66
N PHE A 5 -3.29 32.88 18.15
CA PHE A 5 -2.25 33.86 18.50
C PHE A 5 -2.59 35.27 18.00
N ALA A 6 -3.19 35.39 16.81
CA ALA A 6 -3.60 36.67 16.27
C ALA A 6 -4.70 37.34 17.11
N LEU A 7 -5.66 36.59 17.65
CA LEU A 7 -6.69 37.11 18.55
C LEU A 7 -6.12 37.59 19.88
N ILE A 8 -5.15 36.87 20.45
CA ILE A 8 -4.46 37.27 21.68
C ILE A 8 -3.67 38.56 21.46
N LEU A 9 -2.90 38.62 20.37
CA LEU A 9 -2.08 39.79 20.03
C LEU A 9 -2.96 41.01 19.70
N SER A 10 -4.06 40.80 19.00
CA SER A 10 -5.08 41.81 18.72
C SER A 10 -5.71 42.37 20.00
N GLY A 11 -6.08 41.49 20.95
CA GLY A 11 -6.62 41.91 22.25
C GLY A 11 -5.63 42.75 23.05
N PHE A 12 -4.35 42.39 23.03
CA PHE A 12 -3.28 43.14 23.68
C PHE A 12 -3.11 44.56 23.08
N ILE A 13 -3.17 44.68 21.76
CA ILE A 13 -2.99 45.94 21.03
C ILE A 13 -4.17 46.90 21.22
N LEU A 14 -5.39 46.37 21.37
CA LEU A 14 -6.57 47.17 21.69
C LEU A 14 -6.57 47.68 23.14
N TYR A 15 -5.98 46.90 24.07
CA TYR A 15 -5.91 47.26 25.49
C TYR A 15 -4.75 48.23 25.82
N PHE A 16 -3.64 48.18 25.07
CA PHE A 16 -2.48 49.07 25.21
C PHE A 16 -2.30 49.98 23.97
N PRO A 17 -3.00 51.13 23.91
CA PRO A 17 -3.15 51.94 22.68
C PRO A 17 -1.93 52.78 22.27
N ASN A 18 -0.74 52.55 22.85
CA ASN A 18 0.51 53.22 22.41
C ASN A 18 1.03 52.72 21.04
N SER A 19 0.25 51.90 20.34
CA SER A 19 0.56 51.29 19.05
C SER A 19 0.33 52.21 17.83
N GLY A 20 -0.33 53.37 18.01
CA GLY A 20 -0.64 54.28 16.90
C GLY A 20 0.58 54.88 16.19
N SER A 21 1.71 55.04 16.87
CA SER A 21 2.98 55.53 16.29
C SER A 21 3.70 54.50 15.40
N VAL A 22 3.37 53.21 15.54
CA VAL A 22 3.96 52.13 14.75
C VAL A 22 3.35 52.09 13.34
N VAL A 23 2.04 52.38 13.22
CA VAL A 23 1.31 52.33 11.96
C VAL A 23 1.69 53.48 11.02
N SER A 24 2.03 54.65 11.57
CA SER A 24 2.48 55.82 10.81
C SER A 24 3.96 55.74 10.39
N ASN A 25 4.71 54.75 10.87
CA ASN A 25 6.11 54.57 10.51
C ASN A 25 6.21 54.10 9.03
N PRO A 26 6.91 54.84 8.15
CA PRO A 26 7.04 54.47 6.74
C PRO A 26 7.68 53.10 6.53
N LEU A 27 8.63 52.69 7.39
CA LEU A 27 9.24 51.36 7.32
C LEU A 27 8.24 50.25 7.63
N PHE A 28 7.33 50.47 8.57
CA PHE A 28 6.27 49.52 8.90
C PHE A 28 5.28 49.36 7.73
N LYS A 29 4.88 50.47 7.11
CA LYS A 29 3.98 50.47 5.93
C LYS A 29 4.58 49.71 4.75
N VAL A 30 5.85 49.99 4.45
CA VAL A 30 6.58 49.25 3.41
C VAL A 30 6.67 47.76 3.79
N GLY A 31 6.93 47.45 5.06
CA GLY A 31 6.98 46.07 5.58
C GLY A 31 5.68 45.30 5.40
N ILE A 32 4.52 45.88 5.74
CA ILE A 32 3.21 45.19 5.59
C ILE A 32 2.85 45.00 4.11
N ILE A 33 3.17 45.96 3.24
CA ILE A 33 2.94 45.83 1.80
C ILE A 33 3.80 44.71 1.22
N ILE A 34 5.10 44.69 1.55
CA ILE A 34 6.02 43.62 1.13
C ILE A 34 5.53 42.27 1.63
N PHE A 35 5.06 42.18 2.88
CA PHE A 35 4.52 40.94 3.44
C PHE A 35 3.30 40.44 2.66
N SER A 36 2.34 41.30 2.35
CA SER A 36 1.13 40.92 1.60
C SER A 36 1.44 40.52 0.16
N ILE A 37 2.37 41.22 -0.49
CA ILE A 37 2.88 40.84 -1.81
C ILE A 37 3.58 39.48 -1.75
N PHE A 38 4.45 39.28 -0.76
CA PHE A 38 5.16 38.01 -0.55
C PHE A 38 4.19 36.86 -0.29
N ALA A 39 3.18 37.04 0.56
CA ALA A 39 2.16 36.02 0.83
C ALA A 39 1.39 35.64 -0.46
N TYR A 40 1.07 36.62 -1.30
CA TYR A 40 0.42 36.37 -2.59
C TYR A 40 1.33 35.58 -3.55
N PHE A 41 2.59 35.98 -3.69
CA PHE A 41 3.56 35.25 -4.52
C PHE A 41 3.84 33.86 -3.97
N PHE A 42 3.98 33.70 -2.66
CA PHE A 42 4.17 32.41 -2.01
C PHE A 42 3.00 31.45 -2.31
N HIS A 43 1.75 31.93 -2.24
CA HIS A 43 0.58 31.15 -2.67
C HIS A 43 0.66 30.76 -4.14
N TYR A 44 1.02 31.70 -5.02
CA TYR A 44 1.15 31.43 -6.45
C TYR A 44 2.22 30.36 -6.73
N PHE A 45 3.43 30.49 -6.17
CA PHE A 45 4.49 29.50 -6.34
C PHE A 45 4.10 28.14 -5.74
N THR A 46 3.46 28.13 -4.57
CA THR A 46 2.95 26.89 -3.95
C THR A 46 1.93 26.21 -4.86
N ASN A 47 1.02 26.96 -5.50
CA ASN A 47 0.07 26.41 -6.48
C ASN A 47 0.78 25.81 -7.70
N VAL A 48 1.77 26.50 -8.25
CA VAL A 48 2.52 26.02 -9.42
C VAL A 48 3.26 24.73 -9.07
N TYR A 49 3.94 24.69 -7.92
CA TYR A 49 4.65 23.51 -7.46
C TYR A 49 3.70 22.34 -7.15
N ALA A 50 2.59 22.62 -6.47
CA ALA A 50 1.55 21.64 -6.21
C ALA A 50 0.96 21.07 -7.49
N TRP A 51 0.67 21.92 -8.48
CA TRP A 51 0.15 21.49 -9.77
C TRP A 51 1.11 20.54 -10.49
N ASN A 52 2.40 20.90 -10.55
CA ASN A 52 3.42 20.07 -11.17
C ASN A 52 3.55 18.71 -10.45
N ASN A 53 3.59 18.71 -9.12
CA ASN A 53 3.69 17.46 -8.35
C ASN A 53 2.45 16.59 -8.49
N ILE A 54 1.25 17.17 -8.41
CA ILE A 54 -0.01 16.42 -8.57
C ILE A 54 -0.11 15.86 -9.99
N GLN A 55 0.31 16.60 -11.01
CA GLN A 55 0.39 16.07 -12.38
C GLN A 55 1.40 14.92 -12.50
N ASN A 56 2.54 14.99 -11.82
CA ASN A 56 3.50 13.89 -11.79
C ASN A 56 2.93 12.65 -11.09
N VAL A 57 2.15 12.84 -10.02
CA VAL A 57 1.44 11.76 -9.33
C VAL A 57 0.32 11.19 -10.19
N GLU A 58 -0.47 12.01 -10.87
CA GLU A 58 -1.51 11.56 -11.81
C GLU A 58 -0.90 10.76 -12.97
N ARG A 59 0.20 11.25 -13.55
CA ARG A 59 1.00 10.49 -14.53
C ARG A 59 1.54 9.19 -13.96
N ALA A 60 1.88 9.13 -12.67
CA ALA A 60 2.35 7.91 -12.01
C ALA A 60 1.21 6.95 -11.62
N THR A 61 -0.03 7.42 -11.49
CA THR A 61 -1.12 6.63 -10.88
C THR A 61 -2.34 6.38 -11.76
N ASN A 62 -2.45 7.05 -12.91
CA ASN A 62 -3.61 6.96 -13.83
C ASN A 62 -4.97 7.30 -13.21
N ALA A 63 -5.03 7.72 -11.95
CA ALA A 63 -6.27 8.20 -11.34
C ALA A 63 -6.45 9.69 -11.67
N GLU A 64 -7.69 10.12 -11.94
CA GLU A 64 -8.10 11.52 -12.20
C GLU A 64 -7.97 12.42 -10.95
N ILE A 65 -6.81 12.36 -10.29
CA ILE A 65 -6.52 13.03 -9.02
C ILE A 65 -6.49 14.53 -9.22
N LEU A 66 -6.04 14.99 -10.39
CA LEU A 66 -6.01 16.41 -10.70
C LEU A 66 -7.44 16.97 -10.86
N ASP A 67 -8.36 16.22 -11.45
CA ASP A 67 -9.75 16.65 -11.57
C ASP A 67 -10.45 16.66 -10.20
N VAL A 68 -10.20 15.64 -9.36
CA VAL A 68 -10.71 15.61 -7.98
C VAL A 68 -10.11 16.74 -7.15
N PHE A 69 -8.81 17.03 -7.28
CA PHE A 69 -8.13 18.12 -6.61
C PHE A 69 -8.71 19.47 -7.07
N THR A 70 -8.86 19.70 -8.37
CA THR A 70 -9.39 20.97 -8.89
C THR A 70 -10.83 21.21 -8.44
N LYS A 71 -11.69 20.18 -8.45
CA LYS A 71 -13.09 20.25 -7.99
C LYS A 71 -13.22 20.45 -6.48
N LYS A 72 -12.38 19.80 -5.67
CA LYS A 72 -12.44 19.88 -4.19
C LYS A 72 -11.49 20.90 -3.57
N SER A 73 -10.64 21.57 -4.35
CA SER A 73 -9.61 22.47 -3.81
C SER A 73 -10.21 23.75 -3.24
N LEU A 74 -9.69 24.16 -2.07
CA LEU A 74 -9.91 25.50 -1.51
C LEU A 74 -9.12 26.59 -2.26
N LYS A 75 -8.61 26.31 -3.46
CA LYS A 75 -7.77 27.23 -4.24
C LYS A 75 -8.50 28.54 -4.54
N LYS A 76 -9.74 28.45 -5.04
CA LYS A 76 -10.56 29.62 -5.37
C LYS A 76 -10.83 30.52 -4.15
N PRO A 77 -11.39 30.01 -3.02
CA PRO A 77 -11.67 30.87 -1.86
C PRO A 77 -10.40 31.48 -1.26
N ILE A 78 -9.29 30.73 -1.19
CA ILE A 78 -8.02 31.26 -0.64
C ILE A 78 -7.44 32.35 -1.55
N THR A 79 -7.50 32.18 -2.87
CA THR A 79 -7.00 33.19 -3.82
C THR A 79 -7.83 34.47 -3.76
N TRP A 80 -9.15 34.36 -3.64
CA TRP A 80 -10.05 35.50 -3.40
C TRP A 80 -9.71 36.21 -2.09
N PHE A 81 -9.54 35.46 -1.00
CA PHE A 81 -9.21 36.01 0.31
C PHE A 81 -7.85 36.71 0.35
N LEU A 82 -6.81 36.15 -0.29
CA LEU A 82 -5.49 36.79 -0.41
C LEU A 82 -5.53 38.07 -1.25
N THR A 83 -6.34 38.08 -2.32
CA THR A 83 -6.55 39.27 -3.15
C THR A 83 -7.22 40.37 -2.34
N PHE A 84 -8.28 40.02 -1.60
CA PHE A 84 -8.93 40.94 -0.66
C PHE A 84 -7.96 41.46 0.41
N PHE A 85 -7.15 40.59 1.01
CA PHE A 85 -6.16 40.99 2.02
C PHE A 85 -5.09 41.94 1.47
N LEU A 86 -4.67 41.77 0.22
CA LEU A 86 -3.73 42.68 -0.44
C LEU A 86 -4.34 44.08 -0.60
N PHE A 87 -5.59 44.17 -1.08
CA PHE A 87 -6.31 45.44 -1.15
C PHE A 87 -6.56 46.05 0.24
N PHE A 88 -6.89 45.22 1.23
CA PHE A 88 -7.05 45.65 2.61
C PHE A 88 -5.73 46.20 3.18
N THR A 89 -4.60 45.56 2.90
CA THR A 89 -3.28 46.05 3.35
C THR A 89 -2.90 47.37 2.70
N LEU A 90 -3.19 47.54 1.40
CA LEU A 90 -3.02 48.82 0.70
C LEU A 90 -3.92 49.91 1.30
N PHE A 91 -5.17 49.57 1.60
CA PHE A 91 -6.10 50.48 2.28
C PHE A 91 -5.57 50.90 3.65
N VAL A 92 -5.12 49.95 4.49
CA VAL A 92 -4.51 50.25 5.79
C VAL A 92 -3.29 51.18 5.63
N SER A 93 -2.43 50.94 4.64
CA SER A 93 -1.24 51.77 4.42
C SER A 93 -1.57 53.22 4.01
N LEU A 94 -2.58 53.41 3.17
CA LEU A 94 -2.97 54.73 2.64
C LEU A 94 -3.78 55.55 3.66
N TYR A 95 -4.69 54.90 4.41
CA TYR A 95 -5.58 55.59 5.36
C TYR A 95 -5.03 55.69 6.78
N ALA A 96 -3.94 54.99 7.09
CA ALA A 96 -3.26 55.06 8.38
C ALA A 96 -2.90 56.48 8.83
N ASP A 97 -2.60 57.40 7.89
CA ASP A 97 -2.17 58.77 8.23
C ASP A 97 -3.32 59.77 8.35
N GLN A 98 -4.51 59.41 7.87
CA GLN A 98 -5.66 60.33 7.76
C GLN A 98 -6.61 60.26 8.97
N LEU A 99 -6.46 59.24 9.82
CA LEU A 99 -7.31 59.01 10.97
C LEU A 99 -6.59 59.35 12.29
N PRO A 100 -7.28 59.92 13.29
CA PRO A 100 -6.66 60.33 14.55
C PRO A 100 -6.02 59.16 15.30
N PHE A 101 -4.83 59.37 15.90
CA PHE A 101 -3.95 58.35 16.51
C PHE A 101 -4.64 57.29 17.39
N ARG A 102 -5.70 57.64 18.13
CA ARG A 102 -6.44 56.73 19.01
C ARG A 102 -7.40 55.79 18.26
N SER A 103 -7.75 56.11 17.01
CA SER A 103 -8.60 55.28 16.14
C SER A 103 -7.82 54.46 15.11
N ASN A 104 -6.50 54.25 15.24
CA ASN A 104 -5.74 53.41 14.32
C ASN A 104 -5.46 51.99 14.85
N SER A 105 -5.58 51.77 16.16
CA SER A 105 -5.31 50.47 16.78
C SER A 105 -6.30 49.38 16.35
N TRP A 106 -7.54 49.73 15.98
CA TRP A 106 -8.52 48.76 15.47
C TRP A 106 -8.18 48.28 14.05
N LEU A 107 -7.63 49.14 13.19
CA LEU A 107 -7.18 48.77 11.84
C LEU A 107 -6.02 47.77 11.90
N LEU A 108 -5.04 48.02 12.77
CA LEU A 108 -3.91 47.12 12.96
C LEU A 108 -4.34 45.80 13.63
N SER A 109 -5.28 45.86 14.57
CA SER A 109 -5.92 44.67 15.16
C SER A 109 -6.62 43.80 14.11
N LEU A 110 -7.41 44.40 13.21
CA LEU A 110 -8.03 43.67 12.09
C LEU A 110 -6.98 43.09 11.14
N TRP A 111 -5.92 43.83 10.84
CA TRP A 111 -4.83 43.34 9.99
C TRP A 111 -4.14 42.11 10.59
N ILE A 112 -3.90 42.10 11.89
CA ILE A 112 -3.34 40.95 12.62
C ILE A 112 -4.29 39.75 12.56
N ILE A 113 -5.59 39.97 12.78
CA ILE A 113 -6.61 38.90 12.70
C ILE A 113 -6.62 38.28 11.29
N PHE A 114 -6.63 39.11 10.25
CA PHE A 114 -6.58 38.62 8.86
C PHE A 114 -5.28 37.86 8.57
N THR A 115 -4.15 38.32 9.11
CA THR A 115 -2.87 37.60 9.00
C THR A 115 -2.95 36.21 9.65
N GLY A 116 -3.58 36.10 10.82
CA GLY A 116 -3.83 34.81 11.49
C GLY A 116 -4.71 33.87 10.66
N LEU A 117 -5.77 34.39 10.03
CA LEU A 117 -6.63 33.64 9.11
C LEU A 117 -5.87 33.13 7.88
N ILE A 118 -4.96 33.94 7.34
CA ILE A 118 -4.12 33.57 6.20
C ILE A 118 -3.20 32.41 6.56
N LEU A 119 -2.54 32.47 7.71
CA LEU A 119 -1.65 31.39 8.16
C LEU A 119 -2.40 30.06 8.34
N ASP A 120 -3.58 30.09 8.97
CA ASP A 120 -4.39 28.88 9.14
C ASP A 120 -4.93 28.35 7.80
N SER A 121 -5.32 29.25 6.88
CA SER A 121 -5.74 28.88 5.52
C SER A 121 -4.61 28.24 4.72
N PHE A 122 -3.39 28.78 4.81
CA PHE A 122 -2.20 28.17 4.19
C PHE A 122 -1.90 26.80 4.79
N GLN A 123 -2.00 26.63 6.10
CA GLN A 123 -1.76 25.33 6.73
C GLN A 123 -2.77 24.28 6.24
N ILE A 124 -4.05 24.62 6.12
CA ILE A 124 -5.07 23.72 5.56
C ILE A 124 -4.77 23.42 4.10
N TYR A 125 -4.38 24.43 3.32
CA TYR A 125 -4.06 24.28 1.91
C TYR A 125 -2.85 23.37 1.68
N LEU A 126 -1.77 23.56 2.46
CA LEU A 126 -0.58 22.69 2.41
C LEU A 126 -0.93 21.25 2.80
N LYS A 127 -1.78 21.03 3.80
CA LYS A 127 -2.29 19.68 4.13
C LYS A 127 -3.08 19.06 2.98
N GLN A 128 -3.89 19.84 2.28
CA GLN A 128 -4.60 19.36 1.08
C GLN A 128 -3.61 19.02 -0.04
N ILE A 129 -2.62 19.88 -0.31
CA ILE A 129 -1.59 19.60 -1.31
C ILE A 129 -0.86 18.31 -0.96
N TYR A 130 -0.43 18.14 0.29
CA TYR A 130 0.23 16.92 0.75
C TYR A 130 -0.61 15.67 0.45
N LYS A 131 -1.91 15.72 0.80
CA LYS A 131 -2.88 14.64 0.54
C LYS A 131 -2.95 14.15 -0.90
N TYR A 132 -2.79 15.04 -1.88
CA TYR A 132 -2.92 14.71 -3.30
C TYR A 132 -1.56 14.62 -4.02
N SER A 133 -0.49 15.11 -3.39
CA SER A 133 0.88 15.06 -3.93
C SER A 133 1.69 13.86 -3.39
N SER A 134 1.27 13.25 -2.28
CA SER A 134 1.89 12.03 -1.79
C SER A 134 1.24 10.81 -2.45
N ILE A 135 2.06 9.99 -3.12
CA ILE A 135 1.62 8.73 -3.73
C ILE A 135 1.01 7.82 -2.63
N HIS A 136 1.58 7.86 -1.43
CA HIS A 136 1.11 7.17 -0.24
C HIS A 136 -0.32 7.51 0.15
N GLU A 137 -0.66 8.80 0.30
CA GLU A 137 -2.02 9.15 0.69
C GLU A 137 -3.00 8.93 -0.45
N VAL A 138 -2.56 9.05 -1.70
CA VAL A 138 -3.37 8.71 -2.87
C VAL A 138 -3.73 7.23 -2.86
N ILE A 139 -2.75 6.32 -2.75
CA ILE A 139 -3.04 4.88 -2.73
C ILE A 139 -3.88 4.50 -1.50
N ASN A 140 -3.52 5.01 -0.31
CA ASN A 140 -4.32 4.79 0.90
C ASN A 140 -5.74 5.32 0.77
N SER A 141 -5.94 6.46 0.10
CA SER A 141 -7.27 7.03 -0.09
C SER A 141 -8.15 6.13 -0.96
N GLN A 142 -7.59 5.45 -1.97
CA GLN A 142 -8.33 4.50 -2.79
C GLN A 142 -8.78 3.30 -1.96
N VAL A 143 -7.90 2.72 -1.15
CA VAL A 143 -8.25 1.59 -0.27
C VAL A 143 -9.18 2.03 0.87
N ASN A 144 -9.14 3.29 1.31
CA ASN A 144 -10.07 3.84 2.28
C ASN A 144 -11.48 4.10 1.72
N ARG A 145 -11.65 4.18 0.39
CA ARG A 145 -12.99 4.21 -0.22
C ARG A 145 -13.74 2.90 -0.02
N LEU A 146 -13.03 1.77 0.13
CA LEU A 146 -13.62 0.47 0.44
C LEU A 146 -14.29 0.40 1.84
N ASN A 147 -14.11 1.43 2.69
CA ASN A 147 -14.75 1.50 4.02
C ASN A 147 -16.15 2.15 4.03
N LEU A 148 -16.67 2.61 2.89
CA LEU A 148 -18.03 3.17 2.80
C LEU A 148 -19.01 2.05 2.45
N ALA A 149 -19.54 1.44 3.50
CA ALA A 149 -20.45 0.30 3.48
C ALA A 149 -21.81 0.59 2.82
N ASN A 150 -22.36 -0.47 2.21
CA ASN A 150 -23.78 -0.73 1.85
C ASN A 150 -24.20 -0.70 0.38
N ASP A 151 -23.29 -0.59 -0.60
CA ASP A 151 -23.69 -0.65 -2.01
C ASP A 151 -23.47 -2.01 -2.67
N SER A 152 -24.41 -2.35 -3.55
CA SER A 152 -24.34 -3.49 -4.48
C SER A 152 -23.15 -3.42 -5.45
N SER A 153 -22.43 -2.30 -5.50
CA SER A 153 -21.27 -2.06 -6.36
C SER A 153 -19.91 -2.44 -5.75
N ILE A 154 -19.86 -2.93 -4.50
CA ILE A 154 -18.60 -3.14 -3.78
C ILE A 154 -17.61 -4.06 -4.51
N ASP A 155 -18.08 -5.09 -5.22
CA ASP A 155 -17.18 -5.94 -6.02
C ASP A 155 -16.58 -5.20 -7.22
N GLN A 156 -17.36 -4.34 -7.86
CA GLN A 156 -16.88 -3.51 -8.97
C GLN A 156 -15.91 -2.43 -8.45
N ASP A 157 -16.23 -1.80 -7.32
CA ASP A 157 -15.36 -0.83 -6.68
C ASP A 157 -14.06 -1.47 -6.19
N CYS A 158 -14.12 -2.68 -5.63
CA CYS A 158 -12.94 -3.45 -5.25
C CYS A 158 -12.06 -3.76 -6.46
N ARG A 159 -12.66 -4.22 -7.58
CA ARG A 159 -11.92 -4.47 -8.83
C ARG A 159 -11.29 -3.19 -9.39
N ASN A 160 -12.01 -2.07 -9.37
CA ASN A 160 -11.49 -0.76 -9.78
C ASN A 160 -10.31 -0.31 -8.91
N VAL A 161 -10.39 -0.53 -7.60
CA VAL A 161 -9.29 -0.24 -6.67
C VAL A 161 -8.10 -1.16 -6.94
N ILE A 162 -8.32 -2.46 -7.17
CA ILE A 162 -7.28 -3.42 -7.56
C ILE A 162 -6.59 -2.96 -8.84
N ASP A 163 -7.34 -2.57 -9.88
CA ASP A 163 -6.76 -2.10 -11.15
C ASP A 163 -5.97 -0.81 -10.99
N THR A 164 -6.48 0.11 -10.16
CA THR A 164 -5.76 1.35 -9.84
C THR A 164 -4.42 1.02 -9.17
N VAL A 165 -4.43 0.21 -8.10
CA VAL A 165 -3.21 -0.18 -7.37
C VAL A 165 -2.25 -0.97 -8.27
N THR A 166 -2.78 -1.85 -9.11
CA THR A 166 -1.96 -2.61 -10.09
C THR A 166 -1.31 -1.67 -11.10
N SER A 167 -2.05 -0.69 -11.62
CA SER A 167 -1.51 0.28 -12.59
C SER A 167 -0.39 1.13 -11.98
N ILE A 168 -0.52 1.50 -10.71
CA ILE A 168 0.51 2.22 -9.94
C ILE A 168 1.75 1.34 -9.78
N ALA A 169 1.58 0.09 -9.37
CA ALA A 169 2.67 -0.87 -9.24
C ALA A 169 3.37 -1.13 -10.58
N MET A 170 2.62 -1.30 -11.68
CA MET A 170 3.17 -1.48 -13.03
C MET A 170 4.02 -0.28 -13.45
N LYS A 171 3.54 0.95 -13.23
CA LYS A 171 4.31 2.16 -13.54
C LYS A 171 5.55 2.29 -12.65
N GLY A 172 5.43 1.97 -11.36
CA GLY A 172 6.56 1.88 -10.44
C GLY A 172 7.62 0.90 -10.95
N LEU A 173 7.20 -0.26 -11.45
CA LEU A 173 8.08 -1.25 -12.09
C LEU A 173 8.73 -0.70 -13.37
N TYR A 174 8.00 0.00 -14.23
CA TYR A 174 8.57 0.59 -15.46
C TYR A 174 9.66 1.62 -15.16
N VAL A 175 9.44 2.48 -14.16
CA VAL A 175 10.36 3.56 -13.76
C VAL A 175 11.43 3.06 -12.76
N ASN A 176 11.39 1.78 -12.35
CA ASN A 176 12.26 1.18 -11.34
C ASN A 176 12.20 1.90 -9.96
N ASN A 177 11.04 2.44 -9.59
CA ASN A 177 10.81 3.04 -8.29
C ASN A 177 10.30 1.98 -7.30
N PHE A 178 11.23 1.37 -6.56
CA PHE A 178 10.93 0.28 -5.61
C PHE A 178 9.97 0.67 -4.49
N LEU A 179 10.04 1.91 -4.00
CA LEU A 179 9.20 2.39 -2.89
C LEU A 179 7.72 2.39 -3.29
N ILE A 180 7.40 2.90 -4.49
CA ILE A 180 6.03 2.92 -5.01
C ILE A 180 5.49 1.49 -5.15
N VAL A 181 6.32 0.56 -5.62
CA VAL A 181 5.90 -0.83 -5.80
C VAL A 181 5.65 -1.50 -4.45
N GLN A 182 6.54 -1.34 -3.47
CA GLN A 182 6.36 -1.90 -2.13
C GLN A 182 5.10 -1.37 -1.47
N GLU A 183 4.86 -0.07 -1.56
CA GLU A 183 3.67 0.56 -1.01
C GLU A 183 2.40 0.06 -1.69
N ALA A 184 2.40 -0.09 -3.02
CA ALA A 184 1.27 -0.70 -3.72
C ALA A 184 1.04 -2.16 -3.29
N LEU A 185 2.11 -2.94 -3.05
CA LEU A 185 2.01 -4.32 -2.56
C LEU A 185 1.43 -4.43 -1.14
N GLU A 186 1.72 -3.47 -0.25
CA GLU A 186 1.06 -3.42 1.06
C GLU A 186 -0.44 -3.19 0.94
N GLN A 187 -0.85 -2.43 -0.08
CA GLN A 187 -2.24 -2.04 -0.30
C GLN A 187 -3.06 -3.23 -0.83
N PHE A 188 -2.46 -4.16 -1.57
CA PHE A 188 -3.09 -5.45 -1.89
C PHE A 188 -3.50 -6.23 -0.63
N THR A 189 -2.65 -6.26 0.42
CA THR A 189 -3.01 -6.89 1.70
C THR A 189 -4.12 -6.13 2.43
N LEU A 190 -4.14 -4.80 2.35
CA LEU A 190 -5.21 -4.01 2.96
C LEU A 190 -6.54 -4.19 2.22
N ILE A 191 -6.53 -4.34 0.90
CA ILE A 191 -7.70 -4.65 0.09
C ILE A 191 -8.29 -5.99 0.54
N SER A 192 -7.47 -7.04 0.68
CA SER A 192 -7.97 -8.35 1.13
C SER A 192 -8.57 -8.27 2.55
N LYS A 193 -7.91 -7.56 3.47
CA LYS A 193 -8.41 -7.37 4.85
C LYS A 193 -9.76 -6.64 4.93
N LYS A 194 -10.04 -5.73 4.01
CA LYS A 194 -11.30 -4.98 4.00
C LYS A 194 -12.41 -5.71 3.24
N TYR A 195 -12.07 -6.32 2.10
CA TYR A 195 -13.03 -6.97 1.22
C TYR A 195 -13.53 -8.31 1.79
N LEU A 196 -12.63 -9.15 2.29
CA LEU A 196 -12.97 -10.53 2.68
C LEU A 196 -14.02 -10.61 3.82
N PRO A 197 -13.93 -9.81 4.90
CA PRO A 197 -14.97 -9.81 5.95
C PRO A 197 -16.33 -9.33 5.43
N PHE A 198 -16.34 -8.35 4.52
CA PHE A 198 -17.56 -7.87 3.88
C PHE A 198 -18.24 -8.95 3.04
N ALA A 199 -17.45 -9.63 2.19
CA ALA A 199 -17.94 -10.69 1.33
C ALA A 199 -18.50 -11.88 2.14
N PHE A 200 -17.83 -12.24 3.25
CA PHE A 200 -18.33 -13.27 4.15
C PHE A 200 -19.65 -12.89 4.84
N LYS A 201 -19.78 -11.64 5.31
CA LYS A 201 -20.99 -11.18 6.02
C LYS A 201 -22.24 -11.18 5.12
N ASN A 202 -22.05 -10.99 3.82
CA ASN A 202 -23.15 -10.87 2.86
C ASN A 202 -23.32 -12.11 1.96
N LYS A 203 -22.90 -13.30 2.43
CA LYS A 203 -22.97 -14.58 1.70
C LYS A 203 -24.33 -14.93 1.07
N GLU A 204 -25.43 -14.42 1.61
CA GLU A 204 -26.78 -14.64 1.04
C GLU A 204 -27.05 -13.80 -0.21
N LYS A 205 -26.38 -12.64 -0.33
CA LYS A 205 -26.53 -11.69 -1.44
C LYS A 205 -25.46 -11.87 -2.51
N TYR A 206 -24.28 -12.34 -2.12
CA TYR A 206 -23.15 -12.61 -3.00
C TYR A 206 -23.01 -14.12 -3.16
N HIS A 207 -23.26 -14.64 -4.35
CA HIS A 207 -22.98 -16.03 -4.65
C HIS A 207 -21.49 -16.32 -4.39
N SER A 208 -21.19 -17.51 -3.89
CA SER A 208 -19.82 -17.96 -3.59
C SER A 208 -18.85 -17.79 -4.78
N SER A 209 -19.38 -17.76 -6.01
CA SER A 209 -18.65 -17.51 -7.25
C SER A 209 -18.11 -16.08 -7.39
N GLU A 210 -18.83 -15.04 -6.96
CA GLU A 210 -18.42 -13.64 -7.15
C GLU A 210 -17.30 -13.25 -6.19
N THR A 211 -17.40 -13.67 -4.93
CA THR A 211 -16.31 -13.51 -3.95
C THR A 211 -15.05 -14.27 -4.39
N GLY A 212 -15.22 -15.50 -4.87
CA GLY A 212 -14.12 -16.29 -5.43
C GLY A 212 -13.47 -15.60 -6.63
N TYR A 213 -14.28 -14.97 -7.51
CA TYR A 213 -13.78 -14.23 -8.66
C TYR A 213 -12.96 -13.01 -8.26
N THR A 214 -13.39 -12.20 -7.28
CA THR A 214 -12.62 -11.01 -6.87
C THR A 214 -11.30 -11.39 -6.20
N ILE A 215 -11.28 -12.47 -5.40
CA ILE A 215 -10.04 -13.01 -4.82
C ILE A 215 -9.11 -13.52 -5.94
N TYR A 216 -9.66 -14.29 -6.88
CA TYR A 216 -8.92 -14.74 -8.05
C TYR A 216 -8.34 -13.57 -8.83
N TYR A 217 -9.12 -12.52 -9.07
CA TYR A 217 -8.69 -11.32 -9.79
C TYR A 217 -7.54 -10.60 -9.07
N LEU A 218 -7.63 -10.50 -7.74
CA LEU A 218 -6.58 -9.92 -6.92
C LEU A 218 -5.26 -10.72 -7.03
N LEU A 219 -5.35 -12.04 -7.01
CA LEU A 219 -4.22 -12.95 -7.15
C LEU A 219 -3.62 -12.94 -8.57
N ASP A 220 -4.47 -12.92 -9.60
CA ASP A 220 -4.06 -12.79 -11.02
C ASP A 220 -3.27 -11.50 -11.26
N ARG A 221 -3.69 -10.39 -10.63
CA ARG A 221 -2.98 -9.11 -10.70
C ARG A 221 -1.61 -9.14 -10.01
N LEU A 222 -1.47 -9.88 -8.91
CA LEU A 222 -0.15 -10.12 -8.29
C LEU A 222 0.74 -11.01 -9.17
N GLU A 223 0.18 -12.02 -9.83
CA GLU A 223 0.92 -12.84 -10.81
C GLU A 223 1.42 -11.99 -11.98
N LEU A 224 0.57 -11.10 -12.51
CA LEU A 224 0.95 -10.17 -13.57
C LEU A 224 2.12 -9.27 -13.15
N LEU A 225 2.08 -8.71 -11.94
CA LEU A 225 3.18 -7.90 -11.40
C LEU A 225 4.46 -8.73 -11.23
N ASN A 226 4.35 -9.99 -10.80
CA ASN A 226 5.49 -10.88 -10.67
C ASN A 226 6.13 -11.17 -12.04
N ASN A 227 5.32 -11.40 -13.07
CA ASN A 227 5.81 -11.64 -14.42
C ASN A 227 6.65 -10.46 -14.95
N LEU A 228 6.17 -9.23 -14.72
CA LEU A 228 6.90 -8.02 -15.07
C LEU A 228 8.18 -7.84 -14.24
N ALA A 229 8.13 -8.17 -12.94
CA ALA A 229 9.31 -8.11 -12.07
C ALA A 229 10.38 -9.13 -12.48
N ILE A 230 9.98 -10.35 -12.86
CA ILE A 230 10.86 -11.40 -13.39
C ILE A 230 11.52 -10.93 -14.69
N GLN A 231 10.75 -10.39 -15.64
CA GLN A 231 11.30 -9.86 -16.90
C GLN A 231 12.35 -8.78 -16.68
N LYS A 232 12.22 -7.99 -15.61
CA LYS A 232 13.17 -6.95 -15.20
C LYS A 232 14.25 -7.45 -14.23
N ASN A 233 14.30 -8.75 -13.90
CA ASN A 233 15.21 -9.36 -12.93
C ASN A 233 15.20 -8.69 -11.53
N LEU A 234 14.03 -8.27 -11.04
CA LEU A 234 13.88 -7.57 -9.76
C LEU A 234 13.57 -8.53 -8.60
N SER A 235 14.59 -9.24 -8.11
CA SER A 235 14.45 -10.29 -7.06
C SER A 235 13.78 -9.81 -5.78
N THR A 236 14.11 -8.61 -5.31
CA THR A 236 13.51 -8.01 -4.11
C THR A 236 12.00 -7.83 -4.26
N ILE A 237 11.53 -7.39 -5.44
CA ILE A 237 10.10 -7.20 -5.68
C ILE A 237 9.39 -8.55 -5.77
N CYS A 238 9.96 -9.53 -6.47
CA CYS A 238 9.42 -10.90 -6.50
C CYS A 238 9.27 -11.47 -5.07
N SER A 239 10.27 -11.26 -4.21
CA SER A 239 10.22 -11.68 -2.80
C SER A 239 9.14 -10.95 -1.99
N SER A 240 8.93 -9.65 -2.26
CA SER A 240 7.83 -8.88 -1.68
C SER A 240 6.47 -9.39 -2.15
N ILE A 241 6.30 -9.72 -3.43
CA ILE A 241 5.05 -10.29 -3.98
C ILE A 241 4.72 -11.63 -3.31
N ILE A 242 5.70 -12.51 -3.13
CA ILE A 242 5.51 -13.79 -2.42
C ILE A 242 5.04 -13.53 -0.98
N SER A 243 5.68 -12.58 -0.28
CA SER A 243 5.31 -12.23 1.09
C SER A 243 3.90 -11.63 1.18
N THR A 244 3.52 -10.75 0.25
CA THR A 244 2.18 -10.17 0.14
C THR A 244 1.13 -11.23 -0.14
N THR A 245 1.41 -12.15 -1.06
CA THR A 245 0.52 -13.28 -1.39
C THR A 245 0.32 -14.18 -0.17
N GLY A 246 1.40 -14.47 0.58
CA GLY A 246 1.31 -15.20 1.84
C GLY A 246 0.41 -14.54 2.88
N LYS A 247 0.50 -13.21 3.05
CA LYS A 247 -0.40 -12.45 3.93
C LYS A 247 -1.85 -12.56 3.48
N ILE A 248 -2.13 -12.50 2.17
CA ILE A 248 -3.49 -12.64 1.62
C ILE A 248 -4.04 -14.04 1.89
N ILE A 249 -3.24 -15.09 1.76
CA ILE A 249 -3.63 -16.48 2.07
C ILE A 249 -4.10 -16.60 3.53
N LEU A 250 -3.36 -15.99 4.47
CA LEU A 250 -3.73 -15.99 5.90
C LEU A 250 -5.01 -15.21 6.19
N GLU A 251 -5.30 -14.15 5.42
CA GLU A 251 -6.59 -13.47 5.53
C GLU A 251 -7.71 -14.34 4.95
N CYS A 252 -7.48 -15.03 3.83
CA CYS A 252 -8.44 -15.98 3.24
C CYS A 252 -8.76 -17.12 4.22
N SER A 253 -7.77 -17.69 4.92
CA SER A 253 -7.98 -18.77 5.87
C SER A 253 -8.81 -18.35 7.09
N LYS A 254 -8.72 -17.08 7.49
CA LYS A 254 -9.52 -16.50 8.59
C LYS A 254 -10.98 -16.33 8.20
N THR A 255 -11.26 -15.86 6.99
CA THR A 255 -12.60 -15.41 6.59
C THR A 255 -13.30 -16.37 5.62
N VAL A 256 -12.64 -16.76 4.53
CA VAL A 256 -13.23 -17.56 3.43
C VAL A 256 -12.36 -18.78 3.18
N PHE A 257 -12.45 -19.74 4.10
CA PHE A 257 -11.57 -20.91 4.15
C PHE A 257 -11.51 -21.71 2.84
N SER A 258 -12.64 -21.81 2.12
CA SER A 258 -12.73 -22.51 0.82
C SER A 258 -11.91 -21.88 -0.31
N SER A 259 -11.52 -20.61 -0.19
CA SER A 259 -10.67 -19.92 -1.19
C SER A 259 -9.17 -20.11 -0.95
N THR A 260 -8.79 -20.67 0.20
CA THR A 260 -7.39 -20.85 0.60
C THR A 260 -6.59 -21.74 -0.37
N PRO A 261 -7.11 -22.89 -0.88
CA PRO A 261 -6.38 -23.72 -1.83
C PRO A 261 -5.99 -22.98 -3.12
N LEU A 262 -6.91 -22.16 -3.66
CA LEU A 262 -6.67 -21.33 -4.85
C LEU A 262 -5.51 -20.35 -4.63
N ALA A 263 -5.51 -19.69 -3.47
CA ALA A 263 -4.49 -18.71 -3.12
C ALA A 263 -3.11 -19.37 -2.92
N ILE A 264 -3.07 -20.56 -2.31
CA ILE A 264 -1.84 -21.37 -2.16
C ILE A 264 -1.28 -21.78 -3.52
N ASN A 265 -2.12 -22.28 -4.43
CA ASN A 265 -1.69 -22.66 -5.78
C ASN A 265 -1.15 -21.47 -6.58
N THR A 266 -1.71 -20.27 -6.38
CA THR A 266 -1.19 -19.04 -6.99
C THR A 266 0.21 -18.71 -6.46
N LEU A 267 0.45 -18.82 -5.15
CA LEU A 267 1.78 -18.62 -4.56
C LEU A 267 2.81 -19.61 -5.13
N GLY A 268 2.42 -20.88 -5.28
CA GLY A 268 3.24 -21.91 -5.92
C GLY A 268 3.62 -21.54 -7.35
N LYS A 269 2.61 -21.19 -8.17
CA LYS A 269 2.82 -20.73 -9.56
C LYS A 269 3.76 -19.52 -9.66
N ILE A 270 3.56 -18.50 -8.81
CA ILE A 270 4.42 -17.30 -8.73
C ILE A 270 5.86 -17.69 -8.40
N THR A 271 6.04 -18.58 -7.43
CA THR A 271 7.36 -19.06 -6.98
C THR A 271 8.07 -19.86 -8.06
N LEU A 272 7.39 -20.86 -8.65
CA LEU A 272 7.94 -21.71 -9.70
C LEU A 272 8.35 -20.91 -10.93
N LYS A 273 7.56 -19.89 -11.28
CA LYS A 273 7.91 -19.00 -12.39
C LYS A 273 9.16 -18.18 -12.10
N GLY A 274 9.34 -17.68 -10.88
CA GLY A 274 10.58 -17.01 -10.48
C GLY A 274 11.79 -17.94 -10.46
N GLN A 275 11.63 -19.14 -9.90
CA GLN A 275 12.69 -20.15 -9.82
C GLN A 275 13.14 -20.64 -11.22
N SER A 276 12.20 -20.88 -12.13
CA SER A 276 12.50 -21.32 -13.50
C SER A 276 13.29 -20.26 -14.29
N HIS A 277 13.07 -18.97 -13.99
CA HIS A 277 13.80 -17.83 -14.57
C HIS A 277 15.11 -17.49 -13.83
N ASN A 278 15.60 -18.36 -12.92
CA ASN A 278 16.84 -18.16 -12.15
C ASN A 278 16.84 -16.89 -11.29
N ILE A 279 15.68 -16.42 -10.83
CA ILE A 279 15.67 -15.32 -9.86
C ILE A 279 16.23 -15.85 -8.52
N PRO A 280 17.28 -15.24 -7.96
CA PRO A 280 17.94 -15.73 -6.75
C PRO A 280 16.98 -15.87 -5.57
N ASP A 281 17.15 -16.94 -4.79
CA ASP A 281 16.49 -17.21 -3.51
C ASP A 281 14.95 -17.25 -3.52
N ILE A 282 14.32 -17.18 -4.69
CA ILE A 282 12.85 -17.19 -4.81
C ILE A 282 12.26 -18.54 -4.41
N GLY A 283 12.85 -19.65 -4.86
CA GLY A 283 12.42 -20.99 -4.45
C GLY A 283 12.44 -21.17 -2.93
N LEU A 284 13.52 -20.75 -2.27
CA LEU A 284 13.65 -20.81 -0.81
C LEU A 284 12.60 -19.93 -0.12
N LYS A 285 12.45 -18.68 -0.58
CA LYS A 285 11.46 -17.75 -0.02
C LYS A 285 10.03 -18.28 -0.14
N GLY A 286 9.68 -18.87 -1.29
CA GLY A 286 8.37 -19.48 -1.51
C GLY A 286 8.13 -20.68 -0.61
N SER A 287 9.08 -21.62 -0.52
CA SER A 287 8.98 -22.78 0.37
C SER A 287 8.80 -22.38 1.84
N LEU A 288 9.60 -21.43 2.33
CA LEU A 288 9.48 -20.92 3.70
C LEU A 288 8.14 -20.24 3.95
N THR A 289 7.62 -19.50 2.95
CA THR A 289 6.31 -18.84 3.06
C THR A 289 5.17 -19.87 3.13
N LEU A 290 5.22 -20.94 2.33
CA LEU A 290 4.26 -22.04 2.38
C LEU A 290 4.27 -22.75 3.74
N LEU A 291 5.44 -22.96 4.34
CA LEU A 291 5.57 -23.56 5.66
C LEU A 291 5.03 -22.66 6.77
N GLU A 292 5.32 -21.37 6.71
CA GLU A 292 4.80 -20.42 7.69
C GLU A 292 3.27 -20.35 7.62
N ILE A 293 2.68 -20.44 6.41
CA ILE A 293 1.24 -20.58 6.24
C ILE A 293 0.74 -21.87 6.92
N ALA A 294 1.37 -23.02 6.63
CA ALA A 294 0.98 -24.30 7.22
C ALA A 294 1.01 -24.25 8.76
N LYS A 295 2.08 -23.68 9.32
CA LYS A 295 2.26 -23.46 10.74
C LYS A 295 1.12 -22.62 11.32
N ILE A 296 0.89 -21.42 10.78
CA ILE A 296 -0.17 -20.53 11.27
C ILE A 296 -1.55 -21.19 11.18
N LEU A 297 -1.83 -21.94 10.11
CA LEU A 297 -3.10 -22.67 9.98
C LEU A 297 -3.30 -23.69 11.10
N ILE A 298 -2.25 -24.39 11.52
CA ILE A 298 -2.33 -25.45 12.54
C ILE A 298 -2.41 -24.87 13.96
N PHE A 299 -1.66 -23.81 14.24
CA PHE A 299 -1.55 -23.23 15.57
C PHE A 299 -2.64 -22.19 15.87
N ASP A 300 -3.07 -21.39 14.89
CA ASP A 300 -3.95 -20.24 15.13
C ASP A 300 -5.42 -20.49 14.71
N HIS A 301 -5.73 -21.63 14.10
CA HIS A 301 -7.10 -21.97 13.70
C HIS A 301 -7.60 -23.27 14.32
N ASP A 302 -8.86 -23.25 14.74
CA ASP A 302 -9.57 -24.49 15.01
C ASP A 302 -9.94 -25.16 13.68
N LEU A 303 -9.36 -26.34 13.46
CA LEU A 303 -9.46 -27.11 12.23
C LEU A 303 -10.42 -28.30 12.34
N HIS A 304 -10.92 -28.64 13.54
CA HIS A 304 -11.65 -29.91 13.78
C HIS A 304 -12.86 -30.14 12.86
N ASN A 305 -13.54 -29.07 12.44
CA ASN A 305 -14.75 -29.14 11.62
C ASN A 305 -14.56 -28.52 10.22
N LYS A 306 -13.31 -28.36 9.75
CA LYS A 306 -13.01 -27.74 8.45
C LYS A 306 -12.48 -28.79 7.48
N GLU A 307 -12.82 -28.67 6.20
CA GLU A 307 -12.22 -29.50 5.15
C GLU A 307 -10.81 -29.00 4.84
N ILE A 308 -9.80 -29.66 5.42
CA ILE A 308 -8.40 -29.23 5.32
C ILE A 308 -7.63 -29.98 4.23
N LYS A 309 -8.19 -31.08 3.72
CA LYS A 309 -7.55 -31.97 2.74
C LYS A 309 -6.95 -31.21 1.56
N GLU A 310 -7.74 -30.39 0.88
CA GLU A 310 -7.30 -29.67 -0.33
C GLU A 310 -6.19 -28.67 -0.04
N ILE A 311 -6.22 -28.03 1.14
CA ILE A 311 -5.24 -27.04 1.56
C ILE A 311 -3.87 -27.70 1.75
N PHE A 312 -3.80 -28.78 2.53
CA PHE A 312 -2.53 -29.45 2.79
C PHE A 312 -2.02 -30.28 1.61
N ILE A 313 -2.90 -30.78 0.74
CA ILE A 313 -2.49 -31.33 -0.55
C ILE A 313 -1.90 -30.24 -1.45
N ALA A 314 -2.51 -29.05 -1.52
CA ALA A 314 -1.94 -27.92 -2.26
C ALA A 314 -0.57 -27.51 -1.69
N LEU A 315 -0.41 -27.42 -0.36
CA LEU A 315 0.88 -27.11 0.27
C LEU A 315 1.95 -28.14 -0.10
N SER A 316 1.66 -29.44 0.05
CA SER A 316 2.61 -30.51 -0.22
C SER A 316 3.01 -30.59 -1.70
N ASN A 317 2.04 -30.47 -2.62
CA ASN A 317 2.32 -30.50 -4.06
C ASN A 317 3.14 -29.29 -4.51
N ASN A 318 2.84 -28.07 -4.01
CA ASN A 318 3.63 -26.89 -4.37
C ASN A 318 5.06 -26.97 -3.81
N LEU A 319 5.24 -27.47 -2.58
CA LEU A 319 6.59 -27.73 -2.03
C LEU A 319 7.34 -28.77 -2.87
N GLU A 320 6.70 -29.86 -3.27
CA GLU A 320 7.26 -30.88 -4.16
C GLU A 320 7.74 -30.26 -5.48
N GLU A 321 6.90 -29.48 -6.16
CA GLU A 321 7.24 -28.84 -7.43
C GLU A 321 8.41 -27.86 -7.29
N ILE A 322 8.40 -27.02 -6.24
CA ILE A 322 9.49 -26.06 -5.98
C ILE A 322 10.80 -26.81 -5.72
N THR A 323 10.73 -27.89 -4.94
CA THR A 323 11.88 -28.75 -4.62
C THR A 323 12.44 -29.40 -5.88
N LYS A 324 11.58 -29.93 -6.75
CA LYS A 324 11.97 -30.48 -8.06
C LYS A 324 12.66 -29.42 -8.93
N GLU A 325 12.14 -28.19 -8.99
CA GLU A 325 12.76 -27.10 -9.75
C GLU A 325 14.10 -26.65 -9.17
N ILE A 326 14.24 -26.57 -7.85
CA ILE A 326 15.54 -26.29 -7.19
C ILE A 326 16.58 -27.35 -7.58
N PHE A 327 16.22 -28.63 -7.49
CA PHE A 327 17.11 -29.73 -7.86
C PHE A 327 17.49 -29.73 -9.34
N LYS A 328 16.54 -29.45 -10.23
CA LYS A 328 16.81 -29.33 -11.68
C LYS A 328 17.88 -28.27 -11.97
N LYS A 329 17.88 -27.17 -11.22
CA LYS A 329 18.87 -26.07 -11.35
C LYS A 329 20.20 -26.39 -10.67
N ASN A 330 20.17 -27.05 -9.52
CA ASN A 330 21.35 -27.44 -8.77
C ASN A 330 21.30 -28.91 -8.35
N LYS A 331 21.85 -29.79 -9.19
CA LYS A 331 21.91 -31.24 -8.93
C LYS A 331 22.91 -31.64 -7.84
N SER A 332 23.75 -30.71 -7.37
CA SER A 332 24.75 -30.94 -6.33
C SER A 332 24.23 -30.65 -4.92
N ILE A 333 22.99 -30.16 -4.80
CA ILE A 333 22.38 -29.88 -3.51
C ILE A 333 22.22 -31.16 -2.69
N ASP A 334 22.50 -31.08 -1.39
CA ASP A 334 22.25 -32.17 -0.45
C ASP A 334 20.75 -32.45 -0.37
N PHE A 335 20.36 -33.72 -0.54
CA PHE A 335 18.96 -34.16 -0.46
C PHE A 335 18.32 -33.87 0.90
N THR A 336 19.11 -33.87 1.98
CA THR A 336 18.67 -33.52 3.33
C THR A 336 18.21 -32.06 3.39
N ILE A 337 18.97 -31.17 2.77
CA ILE A 337 18.64 -29.73 2.69
C ILE A 337 17.45 -29.53 1.73
N LEU A 338 17.48 -30.22 0.60
CA LEU A 338 16.45 -30.14 -0.42
C LEU A 338 15.07 -30.56 0.12
N MET A 339 15.02 -31.62 0.93
CA MET A 339 13.79 -32.20 1.49
C MET A 339 13.35 -31.59 2.81
N SER A 340 14.18 -30.78 3.46
CA SER A 340 13.89 -30.16 4.77
C SER A 340 12.50 -29.51 4.83
N PRO A 341 12.04 -28.74 3.82
CA PRO A 341 10.70 -28.16 3.86
C PRO A 341 9.56 -29.21 3.93
N LEU A 342 9.68 -30.31 3.18
CA LEU A 342 8.67 -31.38 3.21
C LEU A 342 8.71 -32.13 4.55
N GLN A 343 9.90 -32.32 5.13
CA GLN A 343 10.07 -32.93 6.46
C GLN A 343 9.43 -32.08 7.54
N GLU A 344 9.65 -30.77 7.52
CA GLU A 344 9.02 -29.83 8.46
C GLU A 344 7.49 -29.85 8.34
N LEU A 345 6.94 -29.89 7.13
CA LEU A 345 5.49 -30.04 6.93
C LEU A 345 4.96 -31.34 7.54
N LYS A 346 5.67 -32.47 7.37
CA LYS A 346 5.27 -33.75 7.97
C LYS A 346 5.28 -33.70 9.50
N ILE A 347 6.28 -33.03 10.10
CA ILE A 347 6.35 -32.81 11.55
C ILE A 347 5.16 -31.97 12.02
N LEU A 348 4.84 -30.87 11.33
CA LEU A 348 3.70 -30.02 11.66
C LEU A 348 2.36 -30.78 11.63
N LEU A 349 2.17 -31.68 10.67
CA LEU A 349 0.96 -32.52 10.56
C LEU A 349 0.81 -33.53 11.71
N SER A 350 1.87 -33.81 12.45
CA SER A 350 1.83 -34.68 13.63
C SER A 350 1.31 -33.95 14.88
N HIS A 351 0.98 -32.66 14.79
CA HIS A 351 0.47 -31.86 15.90
C HIS A 351 -0.89 -32.35 16.39
N ASP A 352 -1.14 -32.25 17.70
CA ASP A 352 -2.33 -32.80 18.37
C ASP A 352 -3.65 -32.30 17.77
N ASN A 353 -3.69 -31.04 17.30
CA ASN A 353 -4.84 -30.44 16.60
C ASN A 353 -5.27 -31.21 15.33
N LEU A 354 -4.37 -32.00 14.72
CA LEU A 354 -4.60 -32.68 13.46
C LEU A 354 -4.61 -34.20 13.56
N GLN A 355 -4.06 -34.79 14.62
CA GLN A 355 -3.94 -36.25 14.77
C GLN A 355 -5.27 -37.00 14.68
N LYS A 356 -6.37 -36.36 15.08
CA LYS A 356 -7.73 -36.94 15.05
C LYS A 356 -8.57 -36.44 13.87
N HIS A 357 -8.00 -35.62 12.99
CA HIS A 357 -8.74 -35.04 11.88
C HIS A 357 -9.02 -36.08 10.79
N GLN A 358 -10.24 -36.13 10.26
CA GLN A 358 -10.66 -37.14 9.27
C GLN A 358 -9.78 -37.14 7.99
N ASP A 359 -9.28 -35.97 7.59
CA ASP A 359 -8.49 -35.79 6.38
C ASP A 359 -7.01 -36.18 6.52
N ILE A 360 -6.51 -36.41 7.74
CA ILE A 360 -5.06 -36.51 8.00
C ILE A 360 -4.40 -37.68 7.27
N ILE A 361 -5.11 -38.81 7.16
CA ILE A 361 -4.62 -40.03 6.52
C ILE A 361 -4.30 -39.76 5.04
N ALA A 362 -5.20 -39.07 4.33
CA ALA A 362 -5.03 -38.77 2.92
C ALA A 362 -3.87 -37.78 2.68
N ILE A 363 -3.69 -36.82 3.58
CA ILE A 363 -2.60 -35.82 3.50
C ILE A 363 -1.24 -36.51 3.72
N LEU A 364 -1.13 -37.38 4.72
CA LEU A 364 0.10 -38.12 5.01
C LEU A 364 0.45 -39.08 3.88
N GLN A 365 -0.53 -39.77 3.30
CA GLN A 365 -0.31 -40.63 2.11
C GLN A 365 0.26 -39.86 0.92
N ASN A 366 -0.20 -38.62 0.67
CA ASN A 366 0.38 -37.80 -0.39
C ASN A 366 1.84 -37.43 -0.08
N LEU A 367 2.16 -37.06 1.16
CA LEU A 367 3.54 -36.78 1.55
C LEU A 367 4.44 -38.00 1.46
N ASP A 368 3.98 -39.18 1.89
CA ASP A 368 4.76 -40.41 1.82
C ASP A 368 5.06 -40.80 0.36
N ARG A 369 4.12 -40.59 -0.57
CA ARG A 369 4.38 -40.70 -2.01
C ARG A 369 5.53 -39.79 -2.44
N ILE A 370 5.52 -38.53 -2.02
CA ILE A 370 6.55 -37.55 -2.37
C ILE A 370 7.92 -37.97 -1.80
N PHE A 371 7.99 -38.37 -0.54
CA PHE A 371 9.23 -38.87 0.07
C PHE A 371 9.80 -40.09 -0.66
N ALA A 372 8.95 -41.04 -1.06
CA ALA A 372 9.38 -42.22 -1.81
C ALA A 372 9.98 -41.83 -3.18
N GLU A 373 9.42 -40.84 -3.86
CA GLU A 373 9.96 -40.33 -5.13
C GLU A 373 11.37 -39.74 -4.96
N PHE A 374 11.57 -38.89 -3.95
CA PHE A 374 12.88 -38.29 -3.69
C PHE A 374 13.92 -39.29 -3.17
N THR A 375 13.50 -40.27 -2.37
CA THR A 375 14.40 -41.36 -1.92
C THR A 375 14.89 -42.19 -3.11
N SER A 376 13.99 -42.46 -4.06
CA SER A 376 14.32 -43.15 -5.30
C SER A 376 15.28 -42.33 -6.15
N LEU A 377 15.05 -41.02 -6.26
CA LEU A 377 15.92 -40.09 -6.98
C LEU A 377 17.33 -40.02 -6.38
N GLU A 378 17.45 -39.98 -5.05
CA GLU A 378 18.74 -39.98 -4.35
C GLU A 378 19.53 -41.27 -4.64
N LEU A 379 18.86 -42.42 -4.63
CA LEU A 379 19.47 -43.71 -4.97
C LEU A 379 19.97 -43.73 -6.41
N VAL A 380 19.18 -43.21 -7.35
CA VAL A 380 19.60 -43.06 -8.76
C VAL A 380 20.85 -42.16 -8.84
N MET A 381 20.85 -41.00 -8.18
CA MET A 381 22.00 -40.10 -8.20
C MET A 381 23.28 -40.72 -7.62
N LYS A 382 23.16 -41.56 -6.59
CA LYS A 382 24.29 -42.30 -5.99
C LYS A 382 24.83 -43.42 -6.88
N THR A 383 24.02 -43.93 -7.80
CA THR A 383 24.36 -45.05 -8.69
C THR A 383 24.82 -44.61 -10.09
N ILE A 384 24.71 -43.31 -10.43
CA ILE A 384 25.26 -42.77 -11.67
C ILE A 384 26.80 -42.84 -11.62
N PRO A 385 27.45 -43.55 -12.56
CA PRO A 385 28.91 -43.61 -12.61
C PRO A 385 29.49 -42.21 -12.86
N PRO A 386 30.65 -41.87 -12.28
CA PRO A 386 31.30 -40.58 -12.51
C PRO A 386 31.54 -40.41 -14.02
N ILE A 387 31.08 -39.27 -14.56
CA ILE A 387 31.27 -38.94 -15.98
C ILE A 387 32.78 -39.00 -16.24
N PRO A 388 33.26 -39.84 -17.18
CA PRO A 388 34.68 -39.97 -17.46
C PRO A 388 35.22 -38.59 -17.82
N LYS A 389 36.26 -38.15 -17.10
CA LYS A 389 36.97 -36.91 -17.42
C LYS A 389 37.47 -37.04 -18.86
N LEU A 390 36.91 -36.25 -19.77
CA LEU A 390 37.54 -36.01 -21.06
C LEU A 390 38.86 -35.33 -20.76
N ASN A 391 39.96 -36.08 -20.89
CA ASN A 391 41.31 -35.52 -20.85
C ASN A 391 41.41 -34.53 -22.02
N THR A 392 41.30 -33.24 -21.72
CA THR A 392 41.78 -32.15 -22.59
C THR A 392 43.18 -31.78 -22.15
#